data_AF-A0A4R0J8R9-F1
#
_entry.id   AF-A0A4R0J8R9-F1
#
_cell.length_a   1.000
_cell.length_b   1.000
_cell.length_c   1.000
_cell.angle_alpha   90.00
_cell.angle_beta   90.00
_cell.angle_gamma   90.00
#
_symmetry.space_group_name_H-M   'P 1'
#
loop_
_entity.id
_entity.type
_entity.pdbx_description
1 polymer ?
#
loop_
_entity_poly.entity_id
_entity_poly.type
_entity_poly.pdbx_seq_one_letter_code
_entity_poly.pdbx_strand_id
1 'polypeptide(L)'
;MIIWAAQGFGPGVRAWCDGDAVAVASPDLSRRDRLAVAGPADAVGRLAAKVLAEVGPSFRPFGEEQLIRDLLDHVPGLQFGAAFGWMDTRTCTTQQSQASPSPHAQPEPQRPHSGGLMSAGGPAWLDSDDGVEELLTAASPSSYAWPGRSGVRRWAAVTGERGELLSIAADAWSAPEVGFLAGVATHPVARGKGLSRQVCGFVTAELVQGHGCAGLMVDGDNAAAIKVYERLGYEYRRVAAASVRS
;
A
#
# COMPACT_ATOMS: atom_id res chain seq x y z
N MET A 1 -6.76 -7.57 3.43
CA MET A 1 -6.98 -7.83 2.00
C MET A 1 -8.47 -7.83 1.60
N ILE A 2 -9.33 -8.74 2.09
CA ILE A 2 -10.76 -8.78 1.68
C ILE A 2 -11.49 -7.46 1.92
N ILE A 3 -11.34 -6.87 3.12
CA ILE A 3 -11.93 -5.56 3.45
C ILE A 3 -11.45 -4.45 2.51
N TRP A 4 -10.15 -4.44 2.19
CA TRP A 4 -9.61 -3.50 1.21
C TRP A 4 -10.25 -3.71 -0.17
N ALA A 5 -10.40 -4.95 -0.63
CA ALA A 5 -11.04 -5.22 -1.92
C ALA A 5 -12.53 -4.84 -1.94
N ALA A 6 -13.20 -4.79 -0.79
CA ALA A 6 -14.60 -4.38 -0.72
C ALA A 6 -14.82 -2.89 -0.97
N GLN A 7 -13.79 -2.04 -0.80
CA GLN A 7 -13.85 -0.60 -1.13
C GLN A 7 -15.14 0.11 -0.62
N GLY A 8 -15.68 -0.31 0.54
CA GLY A 8 -16.93 0.22 1.08
C GLY A 8 -18.18 -0.04 0.24
N PHE A 9 -18.18 -1.08 -0.61
CA PHE A 9 -19.23 -1.39 -1.59
C PHE A 9 -19.55 -0.23 -2.53
N GLY A 10 -18.50 0.46 -2.99
CA GLY A 10 -18.62 1.46 -4.05
C GLY A 10 -19.19 0.90 -5.37
N PRO A 11 -19.45 1.77 -6.35
CA PRO A 11 -20.06 1.38 -7.62
C PRO A 11 -19.37 0.18 -8.29
N GLY A 12 -20.13 -0.85 -8.63
CA GLY A 12 -19.65 -2.06 -9.29
C GLY A 12 -19.00 -3.09 -8.37
N VAL A 13 -18.75 -2.78 -7.10
CA VAL A 13 -18.21 -3.75 -6.14
C VAL A 13 -19.32 -4.67 -5.65
N ARG A 14 -19.05 -5.98 -5.67
CA ARG A 14 -19.99 -7.02 -5.24
C ARG A 14 -19.27 -8.08 -4.40
N ALA A 15 -19.98 -8.71 -3.47
CA ALA A 15 -19.45 -9.77 -2.64
C ALA A 15 -20.41 -10.96 -2.57
N TRP A 16 -19.83 -12.15 -2.43
CA TRP A 16 -20.54 -13.42 -2.26
C TRP A 16 -19.91 -14.19 -1.11
N CYS A 17 -20.70 -15.05 -0.48
CA CYS A 17 -20.22 -16.01 0.51
C CYS A 17 -20.84 -17.39 0.30
N ASP A 18 -20.10 -18.43 0.68
CA ASP A 18 -20.55 -19.82 0.79
C ASP A 18 -19.90 -20.45 2.03
N GLY A 19 -20.62 -20.44 3.16
CA GLY A 19 -20.04 -20.73 4.47
C GLY A 19 -18.92 -19.74 4.81
N ASP A 20 -17.73 -20.26 5.10
CA ASP A 20 -16.54 -19.46 5.41
C ASP A 20 -15.79 -18.96 4.16
N ALA A 21 -16.22 -19.35 2.95
CA ALA A 21 -15.65 -18.83 1.71
C ALA A 21 -16.24 -17.47 1.38
N VAL A 22 -15.38 -16.52 1.05
CA VAL A 22 -15.75 -15.16 0.64
C VAL A 22 -15.08 -14.84 -0.69
N ALA A 23 -15.82 -14.18 -1.57
CA ALA A 23 -15.32 -13.64 -2.82
C ALA A 23 -15.81 -12.20 -3.00
N VAL A 24 -14.90 -11.28 -3.31
CA VAL A 24 -15.21 -9.86 -3.50
C VAL A 24 -14.68 -9.40 -4.85
N ALA A 25 -15.59 -9.05 -5.75
CA ALA A 25 -15.28 -8.51 -7.07
C ALA A 25 -15.25 -6.98 -7.00
N SER A 26 -14.10 -6.38 -7.30
CA SER A 26 -13.92 -4.93 -7.38
C SER A 26 -13.31 -4.56 -8.74
N PRO A 27 -14.05 -3.79 -9.57
CA PRO A 27 -13.52 -3.30 -10.85
C PRO A 27 -12.45 -2.23 -10.64
N ASP A 28 -11.49 -2.14 -11.58
CA ASP A 28 -10.41 -1.12 -11.63
C ASP A 28 -9.63 -0.89 -10.32
N LEU A 29 -9.56 -1.90 -9.45
CA LEU A 29 -8.87 -1.80 -8.17
C LEU A 29 -7.37 -2.01 -8.35
N SER A 30 -6.57 -0.97 -8.11
CA SER A 30 -5.12 -1.02 -8.34
C SER A 30 -4.82 -1.48 -9.78
N ARG A 31 -5.49 -0.85 -10.77
CA ARG A 31 -5.36 -1.05 -12.22
C ARG A 31 -5.88 -2.39 -12.76
N ARG A 32 -6.66 -3.14 -11.98
CA ARG A 32 -7.14 -4.48 -12.37
C ARG A 32 -8.55 -4.70 -11.86
N ASP A 33 -9.34 -5.45 -12.61
CA ASP A 33 -10.55 -6.08 -12.07
C ASP A 33 -10.10 -7.21 -11.13
N ARG A 34 -10.34 -7.05 -9.84
CA ARG A 34 -9.86 -7.97 -8.80
C ARG A 34 -11.01 -8.79 -8.24
N LEU A 35 -10.80 -10.09 -8.11
CA LEU A 35 -11.66 -10.98 -7.35
C LEU A 35 -10.88 -11.45 -6.11
N ALA A 36 -10.99 -10.70 -5.01
CA ALA A 36 -10.32 -11.08 -3.77
C ALA A 36 -11.05 -12.26 -3.11
N VAL A 37 -10.33 -13.33 -2.77
CA VAL A 37 -10.91 -14.56 -2.20
C VAL A 37 -10.24 -14.96 -0.90
N ALA A 38 -11.01 -15.54 0.01
CA ALA A 38 -10.54 -16.10 1.29
C ALA A 38 -11.47 -17.22 1.76
N GLY A 39 -10.94 -18.15 2.56
CA GLY A 39 -11.67 -19.28 3.13
C GLY A 39 -11.13 -20.64 2.66
N PRO A 40 -11.82 -21.74 2.99
CA PRO A 40 -11.39 -23.10 2.64
C PRO A 40 -11.32 -23.32 1.12
N ALA A 41 -10.25 -23.95 0.63
CA ALA A 41 -9.95 -24.07 -0.80
C ALA A 41 -11.10 -24.66 -1.63
N ASP A 42 -11.72 -25.76 -1.17
CA ASP A 42 -12.84 -26.40 -1.88
C ASP A 42 -14.06 -25.47 -2.00
N ALA A 43 -14.39 -24.75 -0.93
CA ALA A 43 -15.52 -23.83 -0.90
C ALA A 43 -15.25 -22.60 -1.77
N VAL A 44 -14.03 -22.05 -1.68
CA VAL A 44 -13.59 -20.94 -2.53
C VAL A 44 -13.55 -21.35 -4.00
N GLY A 45 -13.10 -22.56 -4.35
CA GLY A 45 -13.09 -23.05 -5.73
C GLY A 45 -14.49 -23.07 -6.34
N ARG A 46 -15.47 -23.64 -5.62
CA ARG A 46 -16.88 -23.64 -6.06
C ARG A 46 -17.45 -22.23 -6.18
N LEU A 47 -17.16 -21.37 -5.21
CA LEU A 47 -17.65 -19.99 -5.19
C LEU A 47 -17.03 -19.17 -6.33
N ALA A 48 -15.72 -19.22 -6.50
CA ALA A 48 -14.98 -18.49 -7.52
C ALA A 48 -15.41 -18.88 -8.93
N ALA A 49 -15.66 -20.16 -9.20
CA ALA A 49 -16.18 -20.61 -10.50
C ALA A 49 -17.54 -19.96 -10.83
N LYS A 50 -18.47 -19.91 -9.87
CA LYS A 50 -19.77 -19.25 -10.04
C LYS A 50 -19.61 -17.75 -10.24
N VAL A 51 -18.79 -17.11 -9.41
CA VAL A 51 -18.59 -15.65 -9.48
C VAL A 51 -17.94 -15.26 -10.80
N LEU A 52 -16.90 -15.95 -11.26
CA LEU A 52 -16.23 -15.66 -12.54
C LEU A 52 -17.17 -15.80 -13.74
N ALA A 53 -18.10 -16.77 -13.72
CA ALA A 53 -19.12 -16.88 -14.75
C ALA A 53 -20.08 -15.67 -14.77
N GLU A 54 -20.26 -14.99 -13.64
CA GLU A 54 -21.14 -13.83 -13.50
C GLU A 54 -20.42 -12.48 -13.75
N VAL A 55 -19.20 -12.32 -13.24
CA VAL A 55 -18.43 -11.06 -13.35
C VAL A 55 -17.61 -10.97 -14.63
N GLY A 56 -17.37 -12.11 -15.29
CA GLY A 56 -16.62 -12.20 -16.52
C GLY A 56 -15.10 -12.46 -16.35
N PRO A 57 -14.41 -12.80 -17.45
CA PRO A 57 -13.03 -13.28 -17.42
C PRO A 57 -11.98 -12.18 -17.17
N SER A 58 -12.37 -10.90 -17.17
CA SER A 58 -11.44 -9.81 -16.84
C SER A 58 -11.04 -9.82 -15.36
N PHE A 59 -11.91 -10.32 -14.49
CA PHE A 59 -11.68 -10.41 -13.06
C PHE A 59 -10.63 -11.47 -12.73
N ARG A 60 -9.66 -11.05 -11.92
CA ARG A 60 -8.50 -11.86 -11.55
C ARG A 60 -8.63 -12.33 -10.10
N PRO A 61 -8.78 -13.65 -9.85
CA PRO A 61 -8.71 -14.19 -8.49
C PRO A 61 -7.41 -13.78 -7.81
N PHE A 62 -7.53 -13.33 -6.57
CA PHE A 62 -6.43 -12.78 -5.78
C PHE A 62 -6.59 -13.16 -4.30
N GLY A 63 -5.56 -13.73 -3.69
CA GLY A 63 -5.66 -14.27 -2.33
C GLY A 63 -4.33 -14.83 -1.83
N GLU A 64 -4.37 -15.53 -0.69
CA GLU A 64 -3.19 -16.25 -0.18
C GLU A 64 -2.62 -17.18 -1.26
N GLU A 65 -1.29 -17.25 -1.35
CA GLU A 65 -0.64 -17.90 -2.49
C GLU A 65 -1.03 -19.37 -2.63
N GLN A 66 -1.07 -20.13 -1.52
CA GLN A 66 -1.44 -21.55 -1.57
C GLN A 66 -2.89 -21.72 -2.01
N LEU A 67 -3.81 -20.93 -1.45
CA LEU A 67 -5.21 -20.92 -1.86
C LEU A 67 -5.35 -20.70 -3.37
N ILE A 68 -4.66 -19.70 -3.92
CA ILE A 68 -4.72 -19.41 -5.37
C ILE A 68 -4.13 -20.53 -6.22
N ARG A 69 -3.11 -21.24 -5.73
CA ARG A 69 -2.58 -22.43 -6.41
C ARG A 69 -3.59 -23.56 -6.41
N ASP A 70 -4.22 -23.85 -5.27
CA ASP A 70 -5.24 -24.88 -5.15
C ASP A 70 -6.44 -24.58 -6.06
N LEU A 71 -6.82 -23.30 -6.20
CA LEU A 71 -7.91 -22.88 -7.10
C LEU A 71 -7.69 -23.29 -8.56
N LEU A 72 -6.44 -23.41 -9.03
CA LEU A 72 -6.13 -23.78 -10.41
C LEU A 72 -6.62 -25.20 -10.74
N ASP A 73 -6.66 -26.07 -9.73
CA ASP A 73 -7.12 -27.46 -9.88
C ASP A 73 -8.66 -27.56 -9.83
N HIS A 74 -9.33 -26.56 -9.24
CA HIS A 74 -10.78 -26.57 -9.02
C HIS A 74 -11.58 -25.69 -10.00
N VAL A 75 -10.94 -24.73 -10.66
CA VAL A 75 -11.62 -23.79 -11.57
C VAL A 75 -11.03 -23.92 -12.99
N PRO A 76 -11.76 -24.59 -13.91
CA PRO A 76 -11.29 -24.78 -15.27
C PRO A 76 -10.96 -23.46 -15.98
N GLY A 77 -9.81 -23.42 -16.65
CA GLY A 77 -9.37 -22.27 -17.44
C GLY A 77 -8.65 -21.18 -16.64
N LEU A 78 -8.53 -21.31 -15.31
CA LEU A 78 -7.62 -20.44 -14.55
C LEU A 78 -6.16 -20.76 -14.86
N GLN A 79 -5.35 -19.71 -14.91
CA GLN A 79 -3.91 -19.78 -15.05
C GLN A 79 -3.26 -18.95 -13.95
N PHE A 80 -2.16 -19.46 -13.41
CA PHE A 80 -1.34 -18.70 -12.49
C PHE A 80 -0.82 -17.43 -13.17
N GLY A 81 -0.96 -16.29 -12.50
CA GLY A 81 -0.45 -15.01 -12.98
C GLY A 81 0.90 -14.66 -12.33
N ALA A 82 0.86 -14.23 -11.08
CA ALA A 82 2.05 -13.81 -10.33
C ALA A 82 1.86 -14.00 -8.83
N ALA A 83 2.96 -14.21 -8.11
CA ALA A 83 3.02 -14.13 -6.65
C ALA A 83 3.73 -12.85 -6.21
N PHE A 84 3.29 -12.27 -5.10
CA PHE A 84 3.81 -11.03 -4.54
C PHE A 84 3.45 -10.95 -3.05
N GLY A 85 3.91 -9.88 -2.40
CA GLY A 85 3.61 -9.59 -1.01
C GLY A 85 2.36 -8.74 -0.85
N TRP A 86 1.46 -9.15 0.03
CA TRP A 86 0.53 -8.26 0.69
C TRP A 86 1.11 -7.95 2.07
N MET A 87 1.17 -6.68 2.44
CA MET A 87 1.56 -6.30 3.80
C MET A 87 0.54 -5.34 4.40
N ASP A 88 0.27 -5.47 5.69
CA ASP A 88 -0.56 -4.52 6.42
C ASP A 88 -0.13 -4.35 7.88
N THR A 89 -0.53 -3.23 8.46
CA THR A 89 -0.34 -2.92 9.86
C THR A 89 -1.52 -2.15 10.44
N ARG A 90 -1.79 -2.39 11.71
CA ARG A 90 -2.71 -1.58 12.54
C ARG A 90 -1.98 -0.71 13.54
N THR A 91 -0.66 -0.85 13.61
CA THR A 91 0.20 -0.15 14.55
C THR A 91 0.99 0.91 13.82
N CYS A 92 1.20 2.05 14.46
CA CYS A 92 2.18 3.00 13.98
C CYS A 92 3.34 3.10 14.97
N THR A 93 4.56 2.85 14.49
CA THR A 93 5.78 2.84 15.33
C THR A 93 6.36 4.24 15.55
N THR A 94 5.69 5.33 15.13
CA THR A 94 6.20 6.70 15.28
C THR A 94 6.20 7.23 16.72
N GLN A 95 5.70 6.49 17.72
CA GLN A 95 5.83 6.81 19.14
C GLN A 95 7.06 6.16 19.81
N GLN A 96 8.26 6.38 19.28
CA GLN A 96 9.49 6.24 20.07
C GLN A 96 10.45 7.38 19.76
N SER A 97 10.13 8.58 20.26
CA SER A 97 11.07 9.64 20.69
C SER A 97 10.30 10.88 21.17
N GLN A 98 9.52 10.73 22.24
CA GLN A 98 9.33 11.83 23.19
C GLN A 98 9.46 11.21 24.58
N ALA A 99 10.68 11.26 25.13
CA ALA A 99 10.82 11.19 26.58
C ALA A 99 9.96 12.32 27.14
N SER A 100 8.99 11.98 28.00
CA SER A 100 8.25 12.96 28.77
C SER A 100 9.25 13.88 29.47
N PRO A 101 9.16 15.22 29.35
CA PRO A 101 9.98 16.08 30.17
C PRO A 101 9.51 15.91 31.62
N SER A 102 10.40 15.42 32.47
CA SER A 102 10.21 15.43 33.93
C SER A 102 9.83 16.85 34.38
N PRO A 103 8.81 17.04 35.24
CA PRO A 103 8.27 18.37 35.58
C PRO A 103 9.21 19.24 36.45
N HIS A 104 10.47 18.87 36.64
CA HIS A 104 11.41 19.57 37.53
C HIS A 104 12.82 19.65 36.93
N ALA A 105 13.03 20.54 35.96
CA ALA A 105 14.36 21.04 35.63
C ALA A 105 14.26 22.54 35.34
N GLN A 106 14.95 23.35 36.12
CA GLN A 106 14.96 24.82 35.99
C GLN A 106 15.77 25.26 34.76
N PRO A 107 15.46 26.42 34.14
CA PRO A 107 16.12 26.85 32.92
C PRO A 107 17.49 27.48 33.20
N GLU A 108 18.55 26.89 32.63
CA GLU A 108 19.87 27.52 32.51
C GLU A 108 19.87 28.62 31.41
N PRO A 109 20.70 29.68 31.55
CA PRO A 109 20.70 30.81 30.63
C PRO A 109 21.29 30.45 29.25
N GLN A 110 20.53 30.78 28.21
CA GLN A 110 20.87 30.53 26.81
C GLN A 110 22.05 31.37 26.33
N ARG A 111 23.08 30.71 25.78
CA ARG A 111 24.11 31.38 24.95
C ARG A 111 23.59 31.51 23.51
N PRO A 112 23.92 32.61 22.79
CA PRO A 112 23.54 32.74 21.39
C PRO A 112 24.45 31.84 20.54
N HIS A 113 23.87 30.80 19.93
CA HIS A 113 24.53 30.03 18.88
C HIS A 113 24.10 30.54 17.52
N SER A 114 25.07 31.14 16.84
CA SER A 114 25.08 31.58 15.46
C SER A 114 24.99 30.38 14.49
N GLY A 115 24.18 30.52 13.43
CA GLY A 115 24.32 29.76 12.17
C GLY A 115 23.92 28.29 12.18
N GLY A 116 22.61 27.99 12.21
CA GLY A 116 22.09 26.64 11.99
C GLY A 116 21.71 26.40 10.53
N LEU A 117 22.33 25.38 9.90
CA LEU A 117 21.85 24.78 8.64
C LEU A 117 20.34 24.56 8.73
N MET A 118 19.58 25.07 7.76
CA MET A 118 18.14 24.80 7.68
C MET A 118 17.96 23.35 7.22
N SER A 119 17.51 22.50 8.14
CA SER A 119 17.26 21.08 7.89
C SER A 119 16.26 20.90 6.75
N ALA A 120 16.50 19.92 5.88
CA ALA A 120 15.49 19.39 4.95
C ALA A 120 14.17 19.17 5.71
N GLY A 121 13.06 19.62 5.12
CA GLY A 121 11.74 19.51 5.75
C GLY A 121 11.39 18.04 6.01
N GLY A 122 10.73 17.77 7.15
CA GLY A 122 10.18 16.45 7.41
C GLY A 122 9.14 16.04 6.37
N PRO A 123 8.73 14.76 6.33
CA PRO A 123 7.70 14.30 5.42
C PRO A 123 6.36 15.03 5.66
N ALA A 124 5.71 15.48 4.59
CA ALA A 124 4.42 16.15 4.64
C ALA A 124 3.56 15.83 3.40
N TRP A 125 2.23 16.00 3.52
CA TRP A 125 1.33 15.98 2.37
C TRP A 125 1.64 17.16 1.43
N LEU A 126 1.60 16.92 0.13
CA LEU A 126 1.75 17.95 -0.90
C LEU A 126 0.41 18.66 -1.16
N ASP A 127 0.47 19.96 -1.45
CA ASP A 127 -0.70 20.76 -1.86
C ASP A 127 -1.12 20.51 -3.33
N SER A 128 -0.16 20.13 -4.18
CA SER A 128 -0.35 19.71 -5.57
C SER A 128 0.51 18.48 -5.90
N ASP A 129 0.28 17.84 -7.03
CA ASP A 129 1.09 16.70 -7.52
C ASP A 129 2.23 17.14 -8.45
N ASP A 130 2.60 18.43 -8.45
CA ASP A 130 3.67 18.98 -9.26
C ASP A 130 5.02 18.27 -8.99
N GLY A 131 5.71 17.86 -10.05
CA GLY A 131 7.00 17.16 -9.98
C GLY A 131 6.93 15.67 -9.61
N VAL A 132 5.76 15.16 -9.20
CA VAL A 132 5.59 13.73 -8.86
C VAL A 132 5.82 12.85 -10.09
N GLU A 133 5.26 13.23 -11.24
CA GLU A 133 5.41 12.48 -12.50
C GLU A 133 6.88 12.39 -12.95
N GLU A 134 7.63 13.49 -12.85
CA GLU A 134 9.06 13.54 -13.18
C GLU A 134 9.85 12.58 -12.27
N LEU A 135 9.59 12.62 -10.96
CA LEU A 135 10.26 11.75 -10.00
C LEU A 135 9.92 10.26 -10.24
N LEU A 136 8.65 9.92 -10.49
CA LEU A 136 8.24 8.55 -10.82
C LEU A 136 8.89 8.07 -12.11
N THR A 137 8.92 8.91 -13.15
CA THR A 137 9.58 8.59 -14.42
C THR A 137 11.05 8.25 -14.22
N ALA A 138 11.75 9.03 -13.41
CA ALA A 138 13.18 8.82 -13.15
C ALA A 138 13.48 7.64 -12.21
N ALA A 139 12.65 7.39 -11.20
CA ALA A 139 12.98 6.49 -10.10
C ALA A 139 12.15 5.19 -10.04
N SER A 140 10.93 5.18 -10.60
CA SER A 140 10.01 4.02 -10.54
C SER A 140 8.98 4.04 -11.70
N PRO A 141 9.41 3.92 -12.96
CA PRO A 141 8.52 4.00 -14.12
C PRO A 141 7.51 2.84 -14.22
N SER A 142 7.72 1.76 -13.48
CA SER A 142 6.79 0.63 -13.37
C SER A 142 5.70 0.84 -12.31
N SER A 143 5.69 1.98 -11.60
CA SER A 143 4.69 2.29 -10.57
C SER A 143 3.26 2.14 -11.08
N TYR A 144 2.37 1.69 -10.20
CA TYR A 144 0.95 1.63 -10.47
C TYR A 144 0.27 2.98 -10.21
N ALA A 145 0.71 3.70 -9.18
CA ALA A 145 0.17 5.00 -8.81
C ALA A 145 0.89 6.10 -9.60
N TRP A 146 0.10 6.93 -10.28
CA TRP A 146 0.54 8.13 -10.99
C TRP A 146 -0.44 9.28 -10.69
N PRO A 147 0.02 10.55 -10.73
CA PRO A 147 -0.83 11.73 -10.75
C PRO A 147 -2.05 11.58 -11.67
N GLY A 148 -3.21 12.05 -11.22
CA GLY A 148 -4.48 12.00 -11.98
C GLY A 148 -5.10 10.61 -12.22
N ARG A 149 -4.47 9.50 -11.81
CA ARG A 149 -5.07 8.15 -11.94
C ARG A 149 -6.25 7.97 -10.99
N SER A 150 -7.30 7.30 -11.47
CA SER A 150 -8.41 6.85 -10.63
C SER A 150 -7.90 6.06 -9.43
N GLY A 151 -8.37 6.44 -8.23
CA GLY A 151 -7.99 5.84 -6.96
C GLY A 151 -6.76 6.48 -6.30
N VAL A 152 -5.89 7.19 -7.00
CA VAL A 152 -4.79 7.95 -6.36
C VAL A 152 -5.37 9.24 -5.78
N ARG A 153 -5.25 9.44 -4.46
CA ARG A 153 -5.94 10.54 -3.76
C ARG A 153 -5.04 11.72 -3.48
N ARG A 154 -3.85 11.46 -2.96
CA ARG A 154 -2.89 12.50 -2.54
C ARG A 154 -1.48 11.92 -2.41
N TRP A 155 -0.51 12.81 -2.45
CA TRP A 155 0.91 12.50 -2.37
C TRP A 155 1.53 13.16 -1.15
N ALA A 156 2.42 12.44 -0.48
CA ALA A 156 3.32 12.98 0.52
C ALA A 156 4.75 12.98 -0.02
N ALA A 157 5.57 13.91 0.45
CA ALA A 157 6.97 13.98 0.08
C ALA A 157 7.87 14.36 1.25
N VAL A 158 9.13 13.95 1.14
CA VAL A 158 10.26 14.64 1.75
C VAL A 158 10.90 15.53 0.69
N THR A 159 11.04 16.81 0.99
CA THR A 159 11.58 17.82 0.08
C THR A 159 12.99 18.26 0.49
N GLY A 160 13.78 18.67 -0.50
CA GLY A 160 15.07 19.30 -0.27
C GLY A 160 14.92 20.78 0.10
N GLU A 161 16.04 21.44 0.36
CA GLU A 161 16.08 22.85 0.78
C GLU A 161 15.51 23.82 -0.26
N ARG A 162 15.50 23.42 -1.54
CA ARG A 162 14.97 24.24 -2.65
C ARG A 162 13.57 23.80 -3.08
N GLY A 163 12.92 22.95 -2.29
CA GLY A 163 11.59 22.42 -2.58
C GLY A 163 11.57 21.24 -3.57
N GLU A 164 12.73 20.73 -3.99
CA GLU A 164 12.78 19.56 -4.87
C GLU A 164 12.27 18.30 -4.18
N LEU A 165 11.52 17.45 -4.90
CA LEU A 165 11.01 16.20 -4.36
C LEU A 165 12.14 15.16 -4.25
N LEU A 166 12.50 14.77 -3.03
CA LEU A 166 13.54 13.78 -2.79
C LEU A 166 12.99 12.37 -2.64
N SER A 167 11.83 12.22 -1.99
CA SER A 167 11.15 10.94 -1.85
C SER A 167 9.64 11.16 -1.70
N ILE A 168 8.84 10.31 -2.34
CA ILE A 168 7.38 10.40 -2.35
C ILE A 168 6.73 9.08 -1.95
N ALA A 169 5.48 9.16 -1.48
CA ALA A 169 4.55 8.05 -1.33
C ALA A 169 3.11 8.56 -1.48
N ALA A 170 2.21 7.70 -1.95
CA ALA A 170 0.81 8.04 -2.19
C ALA A 170 -0.13 7.30 -1.23
N ASP A 171 -1.23 7.98 -0.88
CA ASP A 171 -2.50 7.35 -0.50
C ASP A 171 -3.26 7.05 -1.80
N ALA A 172 -3.45 5.76 -2.12
CA ALA A 172 -4.10 5.34 -3.34
C ALA A 172 -4.93 4.08 -3.15
N TRP A 173 -6.17 4.05 -3.65
CA TRP A 173 -7.12 2.93 -3.53
C TRP A 173 -7.45 2.55 -2.08
N SER A 174 -7.43 3.50 -1.14
CA SER A 174 -7.81 3.20 0.25
C SER A 174 -9.31 2.92 0.37
N ALA A 175 -9.66 1.84 1.06
CA ALA A 175 -11.03 1.54 1.49
C ALA A 175 -11.34 2.29 2.79
N PRO A 176 -12.60 2.40 3.22
CA PRO A 176 -12.94 3.10 4.47
C PRO A 176 -12.13 2.60 5.68
N GLU A 177 -11.93 1.29 5.81
CA GLU A 177 -11.21 0.66 6.93
C GLU A 177 -9.77 0.25 6.60
N VAL A 178 -9.29 0.52 5.39
CA VAL A 178 -7.91 0.19 4.99
C VAL A 178 -7.34 1.30 4.12
N GLY A 179 -6.48 2.11 4.74
CA GLY A 179 -5.53 2.98 4.06
C GLY A 179 -4.61 2.17 3.17
N PHE A 180 -4.25 2.65 1.98
CA PHE A 180 -3.42 1.90 1.05
C PHE A 180 -2.27 2.76 0.52
N LEU A 181 -1.06 2.34 0.88
CA LEU A 181 0.19 3.02 0.55
C LEU A 181 0.71 2.50 -0.79
N ALA A 182 0.95 3.40 -1.73
CA ALA A 182 1.45 3.08 -3.07
C ALA A 182 2.43 4.14 -3.59
N GLY A 183 2.95 3.95 -4.81
CA GLY A 183 3.69 5.00 -5.52
C GLY A 183 5.01 5.43 -4.88
N VAL A 184 5.64 4.57 -4.08
CA VAL A 184 6.87 4.94 -3.36
C VAL A 184 8.03 5.08 -4.34
N ALA A 185 8.67 6.24 -4.35
CA ALA A 185 9.86 6.50 -5.14
C ALA A 185 10.81 7.45 -4.42
N THR A 186 12.11 7.24 -4.59
CA THR A 186 13.16 8.11 -4.05
C THR A 186 14.10 8.51 -5.18
N HIS A 187 14.36 9.81 -5.29
CA HIS A 187 15.22 10.37 -6.33
C HIS A 187 16.60 9.68 -6.28
N PRO A 188 17.21 9.30 -7.42
CA PRO A 188 18.45 8.53 -7.43
C PRO A 188 19.57 9.14 -6.56
N VAL A 189 19.75 10.46 -6.61
CA VAL A 189 20.78 11.19 -5.84
C VAL A 189 20.50 11.27 -4.33
N ALA A 190 19.29 10.89 -3.90
CA ALA A 190 18.82 10.96 -2.52
C ALA A 190 18.67 9.57 -1.86
N ARG A 191 18.99 8.49 -2.60
CA ARG A 191 18.96 7.11 -2.09
C ARG A 191 20.00 6.89 -0.99
N GLY A 192 19.76 5.87 -0.15
CA GLY A 192 20.65 5.51 0.97
C GLY A 192 20.56 6.42 2.20
N LYS A 193 19.74 7.48 2.16
CA LYS A 193 19.59 8.46 3.25
C LYS A 193 18.38 8.20 4.16
N GLY A 194 17.69 7.07 3.98
CA GLY A 194 16.51 6.70 4.78
C GLY A 194 15.24 7.49 4.48
N LEU A 195 15.20 8.30 3.41
CA LEU A 195 14.05 9.16 3.08
C LEU A 195 12.79 8.38 2.74
N SER A 196 12.91 7.23 2.06
CA SER A 196 11.77 6.34 1.79
C SER A 196 11.12 5.86 3.09
N ARG A 197 11.92 5.50 4.10
CA ARG A 197 11.41 5.12 5.42
C ARG A 197 10.69 6.28 6.10
N GLN A 198 11.18 7.51 5.96
CA GLN A 198 10.54 8.69 6.56
C GLN A 198 9.17 8.96 5.92
N VAL A 199 9.10 9.08 4.59
CA VAL A 199 7.83 9.36 3.90
C VAL A 199 6.83 8.20 4.06
N CYS A 200 7.28 6.95 3.96
CA CYS A 200 6.40 5.79 4.20
C CYS A 200 5.92 5.75 5.65
N GLY A 201 6.78 6.07 6.63
CA GLY A 201 6.38 6.12 8.04
C GLY A 201 5.32 7.18 8.31
N PHE A 202 5.47 8.37 7.73
CA PHE A 202 4.46 9.44 7.78
C PHE A 202 3.13 8.99 7.16
N VAL A 203 3.15 8.50 5.92
CA VAL A 203 1.93 8.05 5.24
C VAL A 203 1.28 6.89 6.00
N THR A 204 2.06 5.94 6.50
CA THR A 204 1.53 4.83 7.33
C THR A 204 0.81 5.35 8.57
N ALA A 205 1.40 6.32 9.27
CA ALA A 205 0.79 6.91 10.47
C ALA A 205 -0.57 7.55 10.16
N GLU A 206 -0.60 8.38 9.13
CA GLU A 206 -1.81 9.07 8.67
C GLU A 206 -2.89 8.08 8.21
N LEU A 207 -2.51 7.04 7.48
CA LEU A 207 -3.43 6.00 7.01
C LEU A 207 -3.99 5.16 8.16
N VAL A 208 -3.15 4.74 9.11
CA VAL A 208 -3.62 4.02 10.31
C VAL A 208 -4.54 4.92 11.15
N GLN A 209 -4.23 6.20 11.29
CA GLN A 209 -5.08 7.14 12.02
C GLN A 209 -6.44 7.36 11.33
N GLY A 210 -6.45 7.50 10.00
CA GLY A 210 -7.68 7.76 9.25
C GLY A 210 -8.55 6.53 9.00
N HIS A 211 -7.94 5.35 8.86
CA HIS A 211 -8.63 4.12 8.43
C HIS A 211 -8.57 2.97 9.45
N GLY A 212 -7.75 3.08 10.50
CA GLY A 212 -7.51 2.01 11.49
C GLY A 212 -6.55 0.92 11.03
N CYS A 213 -6.19 0.89 9.74
CA CYS A 213 -5.25 -0.05 9.14
C CYS A 213 -4.60 0.58 7.90
N ALA A 214 -3.33 0.28 7.67
CA ALA A 214 -2.64 0.58 6.42
C ALA A 214 -2.20 -0.72 5.73
N GLY A 215 -2.46 -0.85 4.44
CA GLY A 215 -2.06 -1.96 3.59
C GLY A 215 -1.20 -1.50 2.42
N LEU A 216 -0.44 -2.42 1.83
CA LEU A 216 0.31 -2.22 0.60
C LEU A 216 0.53 -3.56 -0.13
N MET A 217 0.91 -3.46 -1.40
CA MET A 217 1.45 -4.58 -2.17
C MET A 217 2.90 -4.29 -2.52
N VAL A 218 3.73 -5.33 -2.52
CA VAL A 218 5.17 -5.24 -2.84
C VAL A 218 5.59 -6.47 -3.63
N ASP A 219 6.49 -6.30 -4.60
CA ASP A 219 7.05 -7.43 -5.33
C ASP A 219 7.80 -8.37 -4.37
N GLY A 220 7.60 -9.68 -4.52
CA GLY A 220 8.11 -10.68 -3.58
C GLY A 220 9.64 -10.80 -3.55
N ASP A 221 10.32 -10.32 -4.59
CA ASP A 221 11.78 -10.27 -4.70
C ASP A 221 12.40 -8.95 -4.20
N ASN A 222 11.57 -7.96 -3.85
CA ASN A 222 12.02 -6.66 -3.36
C ASN A 222 12.34 -6.70 -1.86
N ALA A 223 13.36 -7.48 -1.49
CA ALA A 223 13.79 -7.68 -0.12
C ALA A 223 14.15 -6.37 0.62
N ALA A 224 14.60 -5.35 -0.11
CA ALA A 224 14.92 -4.05 0.47
C ALA A 224 13.65 -3.31 0.91
N ALA A 225 12.61 -3.25 0.07
CA ALA A 225 11.34 -2.62 0.41
C ALA A 225 10.61 -3.38 1.54
N ILE A 226 10.57 -4.71 1.47
CA ILE A 226 9.98 -5.57 2.52
C ILE A 226 10.59 -5.23 3.89
N LYS A 227 11.92 -5.17 3.99
CA LYS A 227 12.62 -4.79 5.24
C LYS A 227 12.35 -3.36 5.70
N VAL A 228 11.97 -2.44 4.82
CA VAL A 228 11.55 -1.09 5.21
C VAL A 228 10.18 -1.17 5.87
N TYR A 229 9.23 -1.88 5.24
CA TYR A 229 7.87 -2.01 5.75
C TYR A 229 7.80 -2.84 7.04
N GLU A 230 8.56 -3.92 7.17
CA GLU A 230 8.66 -4.68 8.44
C GLU A 230 9.10 -3.78 9.61
N ARG A 231 10.08 -2.90 9.38
CA ARG A 231 10.53 -1.91 10.39
C ARG A 231 9.51 -0.81 10.69
N LEU A 232 8.48 -0.67 9.88
CA LEU A 232 7.34 0.22 10.13
C LEU A 232 6.20 -0.52 10.85
N GLY A 233 6.33 -1.83 11.07
CA GLY A 233 5.33 -2.65 11.76
C GLY A 233 4.38 -3.40 10.82
N TYR A 234 4.70 -3.48 9.52
CA TYR A 234 3.92 -4.27 8.58
C TYR A 234 4.22 -5.75 8.68
N GLU A 235 3.17 -6.56 8.64
CA GLU A 235 3.26 -8.01 8.57
C GLU A 235 3.19 -8.48 7.11
N TYR A 236 4.12 -9.35 6.71
CA TYR A 236 4.19 -9.87 5.35
C TYR A 236 3.35 -11.13 5.17
N ARG A 237 2.55 -11.18 4.10
CA ARG A 237 1.84 -12.38 3.65
C ARG A 237 2.07 -12.61 2.17
N ARG A 238 2.39 -13.86 1.81
CA ARG A 238 2.50 -14.27 0.40
C ARG A 238 1.12 -14.41 -0.19
N VAL A 239 0.88 -13.67 -1.26
CA VAL A 239 -0.36 -13.70 -2.02
C VAL A 239 -0.05 -13.97 -3.49
N ALA A 240 -1.04 -14.43 -4.23
CA ALA A 240 -0.92 -14.59 -5.67
C ALA A 240 -2.18 -14.11 -6.37
N ALA A 241 -2.05 -13.92 -7.68
CA ALA A 241 -3.17 -13.66 -8.57
C ALA A 241 -3.19 -14.69 -9.70
N ALA A 242 -4.39 -15.07 -10.11
CA ALA A 242 -4.67 -15.88 -11.29
C ALA A 242 -5.44 -15.06 -12.32
N SER A 243 -5.55 -15.58 -13.54
CA SER A 243 -6.40 -15.03 -14.60
C SER A 243 -7.09 -16.13 -15.38
N VAL A 244 -8.27 -15.85 -15.92
CA VAL A 244 -8.92 -16.75 -16.87
C VAL A 244 -8.20 -16.65 -18.22
N ARG A 245 -7.90 -17.80 -18.83
CA ARG A 245 -7.33 -17.85 -20.18
C ARG A 245 -8.32 -17.24 -21.18
N SER A 246 -7.90 -16.18 -21.84
CA SER A 246 -8.58 -15.58 -23.01
C SER A 246 -8.40 -16.44 -24.25
#